data_AF-A0A3D3FA72-F1
#
_entry.id   AF-A0A3D3FA72-F1
#
_cell.length_a   1.000
_cell.length_b   1.000
_cell.length_c   1.000
_cell.angle_alpha   90.00
_cell.angle_beta   90.00
_cell.angle_gamma   90.00
#
_symmetry.space_group_name_H-M   'P 1'
#
loop_
_entity.id
_entity.type
_entity.pdbx_description
1 polymer ?
#
loop_
_entity_poly.entity_id
_entity_poly.type
_entity_poly.pdbx_seq_one_letter_code
_entity_poly.pdbx_strand_id
1 'polypeptide(L)'
;FFRKGFDTTEIAIGDNLLIYPWIRNVVRMNKSFIVKRGVSVRQILDVSKHLSEYVYDTVQRREQSVWIAQREGRAKDSNDKTQHSLLKMFTLYNR
;
A
#
# COMPACT_ATOMS: atom_id res chain seq x y z
N PHE A 1 2.56 14.18 13.13
CA PHE A 1 2.68 14.74 11.77
C PHE A 1 2.16 16.18 11.74
N PHE A 2 0.85 16.39 11.74
CA PHE A 2 0.24 17.72 11.61
C PHE A 2 0.76 18.79 12.59
N ARG A 3 0.79 18.51 13.91
CA ARG A 3 1.30 19.45 14.93
C ARG A 3 2.78 19.82 14.78
N LYS A 4 3.55 19.07 13.99
CA LYS A 4 4.96 19.32 13.68
C LYS A 4 5.18 19.86 12.26
N GLY A 5 4.11 20.23 11.55
CA GLY A 5 4.18 20.75 10.17
C GLY A 5 4.45 19.72 9.09
N PHE A 6 4.40 18.42 9.41
CA PHE A 6 4.54 17.36 8.41
C PHE A 6 3.20 17.02 7.76
N ASP A 7 3.24 16.76 6.45
CA ASP A 7 2.12 16.24 5.69
C ASP A 7 1.62 14.89 6.22
N THR A 8 0.35 14.60 5.94
CA THR A 8 -0.24 13.29 6.21
C THR A 8 0.26 12.26 5.20
N THR A 9 0.56 11.07 5.70
CA THR A 9 1.05 9.90 4.97
C THR A 9 -0.02 9.25 4.09
N GLU A 10 0.37 8.70 2.93
CA GLU A 10 -0.50 7.83 2.12
C GLU A 10 -0.50 6.40 2.67
N ILE A 11 -1.67 5.78 2.78
CA ILE A 11 -1.86 4.53 3.52
C ILE A 11 -2.26 3.39 2.58
N ALA A 12 -1.51 2.28 2.59
CA ALA A 12 -1.90 1.06 1.91
C ALA A 12 -3.07 0.39 2.64
N ILE A 13 -4.19 0.16 1.95
CA ILE A 13 -5.35 -0.57 2.49
C ILE A 13 -5.79 -1.70 1.57
N GLY A 14 -6.06 -2.88 2.14
CA GLY A 14 -6.59 -4.02 1.40
C GLY A 14 -8.03 -3.79 0.94
N ASP A 15 -8.35 -4.15 -0.31
CA ASP A 15 -9.70 -4.09 -0.87
C ASP A 15 -10.73 -4.94 -0.10
N ASN A 16 -10.26 -6.00 0.58
CA ASN A 16 -11.06 -6.85 1.46
C ASN A 16 -11.73 -6.10 2.63
N LEU A 17 -11.26 -4.89 2.96
CA LEU A 17 -11.86 -4.04 4.01
C LEU A 17 -12.93 -3.09 3.46
N LEU A 18 -13.06 -2.99 2.13
CA LEU A 18 -13.96 -2.05 1.46
C LEU A 18 -15.34 -2.69 1.20
N ILE A 19 -15.96 -3.20 2.27
CA ILE A 19 -17.21 -3.98 2.23
C ILE A 19 -18.43 -3.18 1.77
N TYR A 20 -18.41 -1.84 1.94
CA TYR A 20 -19.46 -0.94 1.49
C TYR A 20 -18.88 0.14 0.57
N PRO A 21 -19.62 0.59 -0.47
CA PRO A 21 -19.13 1.60 -1.42
C PRO A 21 -18.65 2.90 -0.75
N TRP A 22 -19.32 3.33 0.32
CA TRP A 22 -18.95 4.55 1.03
C TRP A 22 -17.58 4.46 1.72
N ILE A 23 -17.14 3.26 2.15
CA ILE A 23 -15.83 3.07 2.78
C ILE A 23 -14.72 3.46 1.80
N ARG A 24 -14.87 3.07 0.52
CA ARG A 24 -13.93 3.42 -0.54
C ARG A 24 -13.74 4.93 -0.65
N ASN A 25 -14.82 5.70 -0.54
CA ASN A 25 -14.75 7.16 -0.61
C ASN A 25 -14.01 7.73 0.61
N VAL A 26 -14.33 7.25 1.81
CA VAL A 26 -13.70 7.70 3.06
C VAL A 26 -12.20 7.43 3.08
N VAL A 27 -11.77 6.21 2.73
CA VAL A 27 -10.35 5.86 2.79
C VAL A 27 -9.54 6.65 1.75
N ARG A 28 -10.11 6.91 0.56
CA ARG A 28 -9.46 7.74 -0.45
C ARG A 28 -9.32 9.21 -0.02
N MET A 29 -10.32 9.76 0.67
CA MET A 29 -10.21 11.10 1.27
C MET A 29 -9.09 11.15 2.32
N ASN A 30 -8.85 10.06 3.04
CA ASN A 30 -7.73 9.92 3.98
C ASN A 30 -6.43 9.43 3.31
N LYS A 31 -6.19 9.83 2.05
CA LYS A 31 -5.00 9.50 1.26
C LYS A 31 -4.65 8.00 1.20
N SER A 32 -5.64 7.11 1.36
CA SER A 32 -5.38 5.67 1.27
C SER A 32 -5.42 5.20 -0.18
N PHE A 33 -4.46 4.36 -0.56
CA PHE A 33 -4.44 3.65 -1.85
C PHE A 33 -4.77 2.18 -1.65
N ILE A 34 -5.44 1.60 -2.63
CA ILE A 34 -6.05 0.28 -2.52
C ILE A 34 -5.10 -0.78 -3.03
N VAL A 35 -4.78 -1.75 -2.17
CA VAL A 35 -4.04 -2.96 -2.51
C VAL A 35 -5.05 -4.07 -2.80
N LYS A 36 -5.01 -4.61 -4.02
CA LYS A 36 -5.91 -5.70 -4.43
C LYS A 36 -5.49 -7.01 -3.79
N ARG A 37 -6.43 -7.77 -3.23
CA ARG A 37 -6.19 -9.09 -2.63
C ARG A 37 -6.90 -10.19 -3.42
N GLY A 38 -6.42 -11.42 -3.25
CA GLY A 38 -6.99 -12.58 -3.93
C GLY A 38 -6.90 -12.51 -5.46
N VAL A 39 -5.93 -11.77 -6.00
CA VAL A 39 -5.71 -11.66 -7.44
C VAL A 39 -5.22 -13.00 -8.01
N SER A 40 -5.62 -13.31 -9.25
CA SER A 40 -5.18 -14.53 -9.91
C SER A 40 -3.66 -14.53 -10.11
N VAL A 41 -3.04 -15.71 -10.17
CA VAL A 41 -1.58 -15.85 -10.36
C VAL A 41 -1.08 -15.07 -11.58
N ARG A 42 -1.88 -15.04 -12.66
CA ARG A 42 -1.57 -14.31 -13.89
C ARG A 42 -1.53 -12.78 -13.68
N GLN A 43 -2.27 -12.25 -12.71
CA GLN A 43 -2.40 -10.82 -12.42
C GLN A 43 -1.45 -10.34 -11.31
N ILE A 44 -0.84 -11.25 -10.53
CA ILE A 44 0.02 -10.87 -9.40
C ILE A 44 1.14 -9.94 -9.85
N LEU A 45 1.79 -10.25 -10.98
CA LEU A 45 2.90 -9.45 -11.49
C LEU A 45 2.44 -8.03 -11.85
N ASP A 46 1.36 -7.90 -12.62
CA ASP A 46 0.86 -6.61 -13.09
C ASP A 46 0.40 -5.73 -11.93
N VAL A 47 -0.34 -6.31 -10.97
CA VAL A 47 -0.79 -5.60 -9.78
C VAL A 47 0.40 -5.18 -8.90
N SER A 48 1.42 -6.03 -8.78
CA SER A 48 2.63 -5.71 -8.02
C SER A 48 3.46 -4.62 -8.70
N LYS A 49 3.60 -4.65 -10.04
CA LYS A 49 4.27 -3.59 -10.81
C LYS A 49 3.57 -2.25 -10.64
N HIS A 50 2.25 -2.23 -10.81
CA HIS A 50 1.47 -1.00 -10.66
C HIS A 50 1.57 -0.42 -9.24
N LEU A 51 1.55 -1.28 -8.22
CA LEU A 51 1.77 -0.84 -6.84
C LEU A 51 3.19 -0.28 -6.64
N SER A 52 4.20 -0.91 -7.25
CA SER A 52 5.59 -0.44 -7.20
C SER A 52 5.74 0.94 -7.82
N GLU A 53 5.17 1.16 -9.01
CA GLU A 53 5.14 2.44 -9.70
C GLU A 53 4.46 3.52 -8.85
N TYR A 54 3.31 3.19 -8.24
CA TYR A 54 2.60 4.12 -7.38
C TYR A 54 3.43 4.53 -6.16
N VAL A 55 4.02 3.56 -5.44
CA VAL A 55 4.87 3.84 -4.28
C VAL A 55 6.08 4.68 -4.67
N TYR A 56 6.73 4.35 -5.80
CA TYR A 56 7.86 5.14 -6.32
C TYR A 56 7.44 6.57 -6.61
N ASP A 57 6.33 6.77 -7.31
CA ASP A 57 5.79 8.10 -7.62
C ASP A 57 5.47 8.90 -6.36
N THR A 58 4.80 8.28 -5.37
CA THR A 58 4.47 8.91 -4.08
C THR A 58 5.73 9.42 -3.37
N VAL A 59 6.76 8.58 -3.27
CA VAL A 59 7.95 8.89 -2.47
C VAL A 59 8.90 9.81 -3.23
N GLN A 60 9.18 9.53 -4.50
CA GLN A 60 10.25 10.20 -5.25
C GLN A 60 9.80 11.43 -6.01
N ARG A 61 8.53 11.47 -6.49
CA ARG A 61 8.03 12.59 -7.28
C ARG A 61 7.12 13.51 -6.49
N ARG A 62 6.26 12.94 -5.64
CA ARG A 62 5.32 13.71 -4.81
C ARG A 62 5.89 14.06 -3.43
N GLU A 63 7.05 13.51 -3.08
CA GLU A 63 7.72 13.70 -1.79
C GLU A 63 6.81 13.42 -0.58
N GLN A 64 5.87 12.47 -0.74
CA GLN A 64 4.95 12.07 0.31
C GLN A 64 5.42 10.76 0.96
N SER A 65 5.16 10.63 2.26
CA SER A 65 5.41 9.39 2.97
C SER A 65 4.38 8.32 2.61
N VAL A 66 4.78 7.06 2.62
CA VAL A 66 3.90 5.89 2.49
C VAL A 66 3.95 5.05 3.76
N TRP A 67 2.78 4.62 4.25
CA TRP A 67 2.65 3.58 5.25
C TRP A 67 2.13 2.30 4.62
N ILE A 68 2.84 1.19 4.83
CA ILE A 68 2.49 -0.12 4.29
C ILE A 68 2.81 -1.20 5.33
N ALA A 69 1.92 -2.18 5.45
CA ALA A 69 2.10 -3.31 6.34
C ALA A 69 3.25 -4.21 5.85
N GLN A 70 4.09 -4.68 6.78
CA GLN A 70 5.23 -5.56 6.51
C GLN A 70 4.81 -6.93 5.94
N ARG A 71 3.57 -7.34 6.19
CA ARG A 71 2.95 -8.58 5.70
C ARG A 71 1.44 -8.41 5.56
N GLU A 72 0.81 -9.35 4.87
CA GLU A 72 -0.64 -9.46 4.84
C GLU A 72 -1.22 -9.90 6.20
N GLY A 73 -2.22 -9.17 6.69
CA GLY A 73 -2.91 -9.45 7.96
C GLY A 73 -2.25 -8.83 9.19
N ARG A 74 -2.98 -8.81 10.31
CA ARG A 74 -2.48 -8.33 11.61
C ARG A 74 -1.65 -9.42 12.26
N ALA A 75 -0.48 -9.08 12.81
CA ALA A 75 0.31 -10.02 13.60
C ALA A 75 -0.51 -10.54 14.79
N LYS A 76 -0.47 -11.87 14.99
CA LYS A 76 -1.13 -12.57 16.11
C LYS A 76 -0.12 -13.11 17.12
N ASP A 77 1.13 -13.25 16.68
CA ASP A 77 2.25 -13.86 17.39
C ASP A 77 3.37 -12.84 17.69
N SER A 78 3.10 -11.55 17.51
CA SER A 78 4.07 -10.45 17.66
C SER A 78 5.32 -10.56 16.78
N ASN A 79 5.31 -11.45 15.79
CA ASN A 79 6.33 -11.49 14.76
C ASN A 79 5.87 -10.55 13.66
N ASP A 80 6.65 -9.52 13.32
CA ASP A 80 6.33 -8.56 12.24
C ASP A 80 7.38 -8.55 11.12
N LYS A 81 8.11 -9.66 10.96
CA LYS A 81 9.05 -9.82 9.84
C LYS A 81 8.39 -9.52 8.49
N THR A 82 9.12 -8.78 7.67
CA THR A 82 8.76 -8.40 6.31
C THR A 82 8.60 -9.62 5.41
N GLN A 83 7.53 -9.65 4.63
CA GLN A 83 7.32 -10.67 3.63
C GLN A 83 8.19 -10.42 2.39
N HIS A 84 8.86 -11.46 1.89
CA HIS A 84 9.72 -11.35 0.70
C HIS A 84 8.99 -10.80 -0.54
N SER A 85 7.69 -11.08 -0.69
CA SER A 85 6.89 -10.54 -1.80
C SER A 85 6.77 -9.01 -1.76
N LEU A 86 6.71 -8.40 -0.57
CA LEU A 86 6.69 -6.95 -0.42
C LEU A 86 8.02 -6.34 -0.89
N LEU A 87 9.14 -6.95 -0.52
CA LEU A 87 10.47 -6.50 -0.97
C LEU A 87 10.62 -6.63 -2.49
N LYS A 88 10.20 -7.77 -3.06
CA LYS A 88 10.18 -7.97 -4.52
C LYS A 88 9.31 -6.93 -5.22
N MET A 89 8.16 -6.58 -4.64
CA MET A 89 7.28 -5.56 -5.20
C MET A 89 8.01 -4.21 -5.31
N PHE A 90 8.77 -3.77 -4.30
CA PHE A 90 9.53 -2.51 -4.39
C PHE A 90 10.60 -2.50 -5.48
N THR A 91 11.12 -3.67 -5.89
CA THR A 91 12.13 -3.76 -6.97
C THR A 91 11.53 -3.87 -8.37
N LEU A 92 10.19 -3.95 -8.50
CA LEU A 92 9.54 -4.12 -9.81
C LEU A 92 9.43 -2.82 -10.61
N TYR A 93 9.47 -1.67 -9.95
CA TYR A 93 9.61 -0.40 -10.66
C TYR A 93 10.97 -0.41 -11.37
N ASN A 94 10.92 -0.42 -12.70
CA ASN A 94 12.10 -0.37 -13.54
C ASN A 94 12.03 0.93 -14.35
N ARG A 95 13.14 1.67 -14.36
CA ARG A 95 13.29 2.86 -15.20
C ARG A 95 13.51 2.47 -16.66
#